data_AF-A0AAJ2FS90-F1
#
_entry.id   AF-A0AAJ2FS90-F1
#
_cell.length_a   1.000
_cell.length_b   1.000
_cell.length_c   1.000
_cell.angle_alpha   90.00
_cell.angle_beta   90.00
_cell.angle_gamma   90.00
#
_symmetry.space_group_name_H-M   'P 1'
#
loop_
_entity.id
_entity.type
_entity.pdbx_description
1 polymer ?
#
loop_
_entity_poly.entity_id
_entity_poly.type
_entity_poly.pdbx_seq_one_letter_code
_entity_poly.pdbx_strand_id
1 'polypeptide(L)'
;MLRLCLICDSKAILTKATAQGITLLLSLINSALQQAQKGHEDAQASDSHLLINGLAAITPALPSALRVAEDIAKYHFGEFNCLCLRCGARFDDPEP
;
A
#
# COMPACT_ATOMS: atom_id res chain seq x y z
N MET A 1 20.09 2.77 -13.63
CA MET A 1 19.51 2.70 -14.98
C MET A 1 18.11 3.31 -14.97
N LEU A 2 17.69 4.00 -16.03
CA LEU A 2 16.31 4.49 -16.14
C LEU A 2 15.40 3.31 -16.52
N ARG A 3 14.46 2.95 -15.64
CA ARG A 3 13.45 1.92 -15.92
C ARG A 3 12.41 2.48 -16.88
N LEU A 4 12.27 1.84 -18.04
CA LEU A 4 11.35 2.24 -19.10
C LEU A 4 10.52 1.04 -19.55
N CYS A 5 9.25 1.26 -19.86
CA CYS A 5 8.43 0.22 -20.46
C CYS A 5 8.78 0.07 -21.94
N LEU A 6 9.28 -1.10 -22.34
CA LEU A 6 9.65 -1.38 -23.74
C LEU A 6 8.46 -1.40 -24.72
N ILE A 7 7.22 -1.40 -24.21
CA ILE A 7 6.00 -1.43 -25.04
C ILE A 7 5.51 -0.01 -25.39
N CYS A 8 5.69 0.96 -24.48
CA CYS A 8 5.12 2.31 -24.63
C CYS A 8 6.09 3.45 -24.28
N ASP A 9 7.37 3.14 -24.07
CA ASP A 9 8.46 4.06 -23.69
C ASP A 9 8.17 4.93 -22.45
N SER A 10 7.23 4.49 -21.61
CA SER A 10 6.83 5.21 -20.41
C SER A 10 7.79 4.98 -19.26
N LYS A 11 8.09 6.05 -18.51
CA LYS A 11 8.83 6.01 -17.22
C LYS A 11 7.93 5.72 -16.02
N ALA A 12 6.61 5.66 -16.21
CA ALA A 12 5.65 5.40 -15.15
C ALA A 12 5.64 3.89 -14.80
N ILE A 13 6.71 3.44 -14.15
CA ILE A 13 6.91 2.05 -13.73
C ILE A 13 6.71 1.96 -12.22
N LEU A 14 5.82 1.07 -11.80
CA LEU A 14 5.62 0.71 -10.41
C LEU A 14 6.28 -0.64 -10.15
N THR A 15 7.16 -0.72 -9.16
CA THR A 15 7.75 -2.00 -8.76
C THR A 15 6.83 -2.75 -7.80
N LYS A 16 6.92 -4.08 -7.79
CA LYS A 16 6.20 -4.96 -6.86
C LYS A 16 6.45 -4.56 -5.41
N ALA A 17 7.71 -4.34 -5.04
CA ALA A 17 8.09 -3.90 -3.69
C ALA A 17 7.48 -2.53 -3.33
N THR A 18 7.51 -1.56 -4.26
CA THR A 18 6.87 -0.25 -4.06
C THR A 18 5.36 -0.38 -3.90
N ALA A 19 4.71 -1.19 -4.74
CA ALA A 19 3.27 -1.41 -4.66
C ALA A 19 2.85 -2.07 -3.34
N GLN A 20 3.60 -3.09 -2.89
CA GLN A 20 3.40 -3.73 -1.59
C GLN A 20 3.54 -2.72 -0.45
N GLY A 21 4.59 -1.91 -0.44
CA GLY A 21 4.82 -0.90 0.58
C GLY A 21 3.72 0.18 0.63
N ILE A 22 3.30 0.70 -0.54
CA ILE A 22 2.19 1.66 -0.62
C ILE A 22 0.90 1.03 -0.08
N THR A 23 0.61 -0.20 -0.49
CA THR A 23 -0.60 -0.91 -0.05
C THR A 23 -0.61 -1.12 1.45
N LEU A 24 0.52 -1.57 2.01
CA LEU A 24 0.69 -1.75 3.46
C LEU A 24 0.42 -0.44 4.21
N LEU A 25 1.02 0.67 3.77
CA LEU A 25 0.82 1.98 4.39
C LEU A 25 -0.63 2.43 4.31
N LEU A 26 -1.28 2.32 3.14
CA LEU A 26 -2.68 2.71 2.97
C LEU A 26 -3.62 1.86 3.84
N SER A 27 -3.38 0.55 3.95
CA SER A 27 -4.14 -0.34 4.81
C SER A 27 -4.02 0.05 6.29
N LEU A 28 -2.80 0.35 6.77
CA LEU A 28 -2.57 0.79 8.15
C LEU A 28 -3.20 2.14 8.45
N ILE A 29 -3.05 3.11 7.54
CA ILE A 29 -3.68 4.44 7.66
C ILE A 29 -5.20 4.29 7.72
N ASN A 30 -5.78 3.46 6.86
CA ASN A 30 -7.22 3.21 6.87
C ASN A 30 -7.68 2.62 8.21
N SER A 31 -6.96 1.65 8.78
CA SER A 31 -7.28 1.10 10.11
C SER A 31 -7.16 2.15 11.22
N ALA A 32 -6.12 2.99 11.18
CA ALA A 32 -5.95 4.07 12.15
C ALA A 32 -7.09 5.11 12.07
N LEU A 33 -7.49 5.50 10.84
CA LEU A 33 -8.61 6.43 10.62
C LEU A 33 -9.94 5.84 11.09
N GLN A 34 -10.23 4.58 10.78
CA GLN A 34 -11.45 3.92 11.23
C GLN A 34 -11.53 3.86 12.76
N GLN A 35 -10.40 3.62 13.45
CA GLN A 35 -10.38 3.60 14.92
C GLN A 35 -10.52 5.01 15.51
N ALA A 36 -9.87 6.01 14.93
CA ALA A 36 -10.01 7.40 15.34
C ALA A 36 -11.47 7.88 15.18
N GLN A 37 -12.13 7.53 14.07
CA GLN A 37 -13.53 7.89 13.82
C GLN A 37 -14.51 7.26 14.82
N LYS A 38 -14.31 5.99 15.19
CA LYS A 38 -15.12 5.35 16.25
C LYS A 38 -14.98 6.07 17.60
N GLY A 39 -13.78 6.55 17.92
CA GLY A 39 -13.55 7.34 19.13
C GLY A 39 -14.19 8.73 19.11
N HIS A 40 -14.49 9.28 17.93
CA HIS A 40 -15.18 10.55 17.77
C HIS A 40 -16.71 10.42 17.94
N GLU A 41 -17.27 9.23 17.69
CA GLU A 41 -18.68 8.93 17.98
C GLU A 41 -18.96 8.90 19.50
N ASP A 42 -17.94 8.61 20.30
CA ASP A 42 -17.95 8.88 21.74
C ASP A 42 -17.70 10.38 22.00
N ALA A 43 -18.77 11.13 22.25
CA ALA A 43 -18.85 12.60 22.34
C ALA A 43 -17.95 13.30 23.39
N GLN A 44 -16.97 12.62 23.99
CA GLN A 44 -16.06 13.12 25.03
C GLN A 44 -14.57 12.99 24.69
N ALA A 45 -14.20 12.42 23.54
CA ALA A 45 -12.79 12.23 23.21
C ALA A 45 -12.13 13.54 22.72
N SER A 46 -11.07 13.97 23.42
CA SER A 46 -10.15 15.02 22.95
C SER A 46 -9.40 14.57 21.69
N ASP A 47 -9.01 15.51 20.82
CA ASP A 47 -8.22 15.25 19.61
C ASP A 47 -6.98 14.37 19.87
N SER A 48 -6.32 14.55 21.02
CA SER A 48 -5.18 13.73 21.43
C SER A 48 -5.55 12.27 21.66
N HIS A 49 -6.75 12.00 22.20
CA HIS A 49 -7.25 10.64 22.40
C HIS A 49 -7.61 9.98 21.06
N LEU A 50 -8.13 10.74 20.10
CA LEU A 50 -8.41 10.25 18.75
C LEU A 50 -7.13 9.79 18.04
N LEU A 51 -6.05 10.57 18.16
CA LEU A 51 -4.74 10.22 17.60
C LEU A 51 -4.14 8.97 18.25
N ILE A 52 -4.15 8.88 19.58
CA ILE A 52 -3.63 7.73 20.31
C ILE A 52 -4.43 6.47 19.97
N ASN A 53 -5.76 6.57 19.94
CA ASN A 53 -6.64 5.45 19.58
C ASN A 53 -6.40 5.00 18.14
N GLY A 54 -6.21 5.93 17.21
CA GLY A 54 -5.85 5.62 15.83
C GLY A 54 -4.52 4.87 15.73
N LEU A 55 -3.47 5.36 16.40
CA LEU A 55 -2.15 4.70 16.41
C LEU A 55 -2.19 3.32 17.06
N ALA A 56 -2.98 3.14 18.12
CA ALA A 56 -3.14 1.85 18.78
C ALA A 56 -3.76 0.77 17.88
N ALA A 57 -4.48 1.15 16.82
CA ALA A 57 -5.05 0.22 15.84
C ALA A 57 -4.04 -0.30 14.80
N ILE A 58 -2.84 0.30 14.69
CA ILE A 58 -1.84 -0.09 13.68
C ILE A 58 -1.32 -1.50 13.96
N THR A 59 -0.88 -1.78 15.19
CA THR A 59 -0.33 -3.09 15.57
C THR A 59 -1.30 -4.25 15.30
N PRO A 60 -2.58 -4.22 15.75
CA PRO A 60 -3.52 -5.29 15.46
C PRO A 60 -3.92 -5.38 13.98
N ALA A 61 -3.83 -4.30 13.21
CA ALA A 61 -4.11 -4.28 11.77
C ALA A 61 -2.94 -4.75 10.90
N LEU A 62 -1.72 -4.85 11.45
CA LEU A 62 -0.53 -5.19 10.67
C LEU A 62 -0.65 -6.53 9.92
N PRO A 63 -1.14 -7.64 10.53
CA PRO A 63 -1.25 -8.92 9.82
C PRO A 63 -2.22 -8.88 8.63
N SER A 64 -3.36 -8.17 8.76
CA SER A 64 -4.31 -8.02 7.65
C SER A 64 -3.76 -7.09 6.57
N ALA A 65 -3.10 -6.01 6.95
CA ALA A 65 -2.44 -5.10 6.01
C ALA A 65 -1.32 -5.80 5.20
N LEU A 66 -0.54 -6.67 5.84
CA LEU A 66 0.45 -7.51 5.15
C LEU A 66 -0.19 -8.45 4.13
N ARG A 67 -1.31 -9.10 4.47
CA ARG A 67 -2.05 -9.94 3.53
C ARG A 67 -2.53 -9.17 2.29
N VAL A 68 -3.06 -7.95 2.47
CA VAL A 68 -3.48 -7.11 1.34
C VAL A 68 -2.27 -6.75 0.45
N ALA A 69 -1.12 -6.45 1.05
CA ALA A 69 0.11 -6.21 0.29
C ALA A 69 0.57 -7.47 -0.47
N GLU A 70 0.48 -8.66 0.14
CA GLU A 70 0.75 -9.95 -0.52
C GLU A 70 -0.22 -10.22 -1.68
N ASP A 71 -1.50 -9.91 -1.51
CA ASP A 71 -2.50 -10.03 -2.58
C ASP A 71 -2.19 -9.12 -3.77
N ILE A 72 -1.74 -7.89 -3.53
CA ILE A 72 -1.27 -7.00 -4.61
C ILE A 72 -0.10 -7.64 -5.35
N ALA A 73 0.89 -8.14 -4.62
CA ALA A 73 2.03 -8.84 -5.20
C ALA A 73 1.61 -10.06 -6.03
N LYS A 74 0.61 -10.81 -5.58
CA LYS A 74 0.15 -12.02 -6.26
C LYS A 74 -0.72 -11.72 -7.49
N TYR A 75 -1.73 -10.87 -7.35
CA TYR A 75 -2.76 -10.70 -8.38
C TYR A 75 -2.47 -9.57 -9.36
N HIS A 76 -1.73 -8.52 -8.96
CA HIS A 76 -1.41 -7.41 -9.85
C HIS A 76 -0.08 -7.59 -10.58
N PHE A 77 0.87 -8.32 -9.97
CA PHE A 77 2.20 -8.54 -10.52
C PHE A 77 2.43 -9.99 -10.97
N GLY A 78 1.89 -10.97 -10.25
CA GLY A 78 2.17 -12.38 -10.51
C GLY A 78 3.65 -12.69 -10.27
N GLU A 79 4.30 -13.29 -11.26
CA GLU A 79 5.72 -13.63 -11.23
C GLU A 79 6.63 -12.42 -11.52
N PHE A 80 6.10 -11.38 -12.16
CA PHE A 80 6.87 -10.21 -12.56
C PHE A 80 7.16 -9.25 -11.41
N ASN A 81 8.24 -8.47 -11.51
CA ASN A 81 8.60 -7.48 -10.49
C ASN A 81 8.23 -6.01 -10.84
N CYS A 82 7.80 -5.71 -12.07
CA CYS A 82 7.41 -4.37 -12.51
C CYS A 82 6.06 -4.34 -13.25
N LEU A 83 5.35 -3.22 -13.11
CA LEU A 83 4.11 -2.90 -13.81
C LEU A 83 4.20 -1.50 -14.43
N CYS A 84 3.95 -1.38 -15.73
CA CYS A 84 3.79 -0.09 -16.37
C CYS A 84 2.40 0.48 -16.08
N LEU A 85 2.33 1.63 -15.43
CA LEU A 85 1.08 2.32 -15.11
C LEU A 85 0.38 2.92 -16.34
N ARG A 86 1.06 3.02 -17.48
CA ARG A 86 0.50 3.58 -18.72
C ARG A 86 -0.23 2.53 -19.56
N CYS A 87 0.41 1.39 -19.82
CA CYS A 87 -0.13 0.36 -20.72
C CYS A 87 -0.49 -0.95 -20.01
N GLY A 88 -0.23 -1.08 -18.71
CA GLY A 88 -0.50 -2.29 -17.94
C GLY A 88 0.49 -3.44 -18.17
N ALA A 89 1.55 -3.22 -18.95
CA ALA A 89 2.58 -4.22 -19.21
C ALA A 89 3.27 -4.65 -17.91
N ARG A 90 3.42 -5.97 -17.72
CA ARG A 90 4.18 -6.58 -16.63
C ARG A 90 5.48 -7.15 -17.18
N PHE A 91 6.57 -6.91 -16.49
CA PHE A 91 7.90 -7.35 -16.93
C PHE A 91 8.84 -7.42 -15.74
N ASP A 92 9.95 -8.11 -15.92
CA ASP A 92 11.05 -8.09 -14.96
C ASP A 92 12.01 -6.96 -15.31
N ASP A 93 12.37 -6.19 -14.30
CA ASP A 93 13.51 -5.31 -14.36
C ASP A 93 14.76 -6.18 -14.53
N PRO A 94 15.64 -5.90 -15.52
CA PRO A 94 16.90 -6.59 -15.61
C PRO A 94 17.66 -6.35 -14.30
N GLU A 95 17.91 -7.43 -13.54
CA GLU A 95 18.77 -7.36 -12.36
C GLU A 95 20.12 -6.73 -12.75
N PRO A 96 20.73 -5.92 -11.88
CA PRO A 96 22.08 -5.42 -12.11
C PRO A 96 23.12 -6.54 -12.21
#